data_AF-A0A4S8PFC0-F1
#
_entry.id   AF-A0A4S8PFC0-F1
#
_cell.length_a   1.000
_cell.length_b   1.000
_cell.length_c   1.000
_cell.angle_alpha   90.00
_cell.angle_beta   90.00
_cell.angle_gamma   90.00
#
_symmetry.space_group_name_H-M   'P 1'
#
loop_
_entity.id
_entity.type
_entity.pdbx_description
1 polymer ?
#
loop_
_entity_poly.entity_id
_entity_poly.type
_entity_poly.pdbx_seq_one_letter_code
_entity_poly.pdbx_strand_id
1 'polypeptide(L)'
;MRPPQPWPGDPAAVWAATAAPDDAPERPAPPDLSSFADFERLAAPKDSSRAGAVVLAVSGVLFLAYGLILMAVMPGPVEGVEGFFAAVIFVVRWHWIAPLAAGAWFLASAPIAYRRDKRDHPGETRDLYEAARERGVVVETFPARFRVLDTEGTAPATIGVDVRLDAADAARIRRAFDAWFDRLDAEPKAVDRAQRRNGEREVRPAEDLFGTEAAGGYLMRRTHWGQRFTLLVPDPPHSTRRWARLPIEHGSDVSDES
;
A
#
# COMPACT_ATOMS: atom_id res chain seq x y z
N MET A 1 -32.16 -10.83 7.33
CA MET A 1 -30.82 -10.51 6.83
C MET A 1 -30.80 -10.84 5.34
N ARG A 2 -30.39 -9.92 4.45
CA ARG A 2 -30.30 -10.24 3.01
C ARG A 2 -29.09 -11.17 2.80
N PRO A 3 -29.20 -12.22 1.96
CA PRO A 3 -28.04 -13.03 1.62
C PRO A 3 -26.96 -12.14 0.99
N PRO A 4 -25.67 -12.42 1.24
CA PRO A 4 -24.60 -11.68 0.59
C PRO A 4 -24.78 -11.81 -0.93
N GLN A 5 -24.74 -10.67 -1.64
CA GLN A 5 -24.82 -10.67 -3.09
C GLN A 5 -23.73 -11.59 -3.65
N PRO A 6 -23.97 -12.42 -4.68
CA PRO A 6 -22.93 -13.25 -5.28
C PRO A 6 -21.86 -12.38 -5.95
N TRP A 7 -20.62 -12.85 -5.99
CA TRP A 7 -19.54 -12.16 -6.70
C TRP A 7 -19.79 -12.18 -8.21
N PRO A 8 -19.48 -11.09 -8.94
CA PRO A 8 -19.50 -11.11 -10.41
C PRO A 8 -18.59 -12.22 -10.96
N GLY A 9 -19.00 -12.86 -12.07
CA GLY A 9 -18.24 -13.96 -12.69
C GLY A 9 -18.36 -15.32 -11.99
N ASP A 10 -19.12 -15.40 -10.88
CA ASP A 10 -19.34 -16.60 -10.08
C ASP A 10 -18.05 -17.37 -9.75
N PRO A 11 -17.13 -16.76 -8.96
CA PRO A 11 -15.86 -17.38 -8.58
C PRO A 11 -16.05 -18.73 -7.86
N ALA A 12 -17.09 -18.90 -7.05
CA ALA A 12 -17.36 -20.19 -6.39
C ALA A 12 -17.58 -21.32 -7.41
N ALA A 13 -18.36 -21.08 -8.47
CA ALA A 13 -18.50 -22.04 -9.56
C ALA A 13 -17.21 -22.24 -10.36
N VAL A 14 -16.38 -21.20 -10.52
CA VAL A 14 -15.05 -21.34 -11.13
C VAL A 14 -14.17 -22.28 -10.30
N TRP A 15 -14.14 -22.10 -8.98
CA TRP A 15 -13.36 -22.94 -8.08
C TRP A 15 -13.78 -24.41 -8.13
N ALA A 16 -15.08 -24.66 -8.06
CA ALA A 16 -15.64 -26.01 -8.15
C ALA A 16 -15.30 -26.71 -9.47
N ALA A 17 -15.18 -25.95 -10.56
CA ALA A 17 -14.78 -26.47 -11.87
C ALA A 17 -13.26 -26.57 -12.06
N THR A 18 -12.45 -25.95 -11.19
CA THR A 18 -11.00 -25.90 -11.33
C THR A 18 -10.37 -27.05 -10.53
N ALA A 19 -9.85 -28.05 -11.23
CA ALA A 19 -9.06 -29.12 -10.63
C ALA A 19 -7.58 -28.71 -10.46
N ALA A 20 -6.93 -29.28 -9.44
CA ALA A 20 -5.48 -29.21 -9.33
C ALA A 20 -4.84 -29.99 -10.49
N PRO A 21 -3.75 -29.48 -11.10
CA PRO A 21 -2.99 -30.26 -12.07
C PRO A 21 -2.26 -31.42 -11.39
N ASP A 22 -2.23 -32.55 -12.09
CA ASP A 22 -1.43 -33.72 -11.68
C ASP A 22 0.09 -33.43 -11.78
N ASP A 23 0.51 -32.70 -12.82
CA ASP A 23 1.92 -32.35 -13.07
C ASP A 23 2.18 -30.85 -12.83
N ALA A 24 2.16 -30.43 -11.58
CA ALA A 24 2.50 -29.06 -11.22
C ALA A 24 4.03 -28.85 -11.25
N PRO A 25 4.54 -27.76 -11.86
CA PRO A 25 5.96 -27.49 -11.89
C PRO A 25 6.52 -27.23 -10.50
N GLU A 26 7.78 -27.61 -10.28
CA GLU A 26 8.49 -27.35 -9.04
C GLU A 26 8.54 -25.83 -8.74
N ARG A 27 8.38 -25.50 -7.46
CA ARG A 27 8.35 -24.12 -6.98
C ARG A 27 9.73 -23.71 -6.46
N PRO A 28 10.13 -22.46 -6.69
CA PRO A 28 11.36 -21.92 -6.12
C PRO A 28 11.32 -21.95 -4.59
N ALA A 29 12.48 -22.11 -3.96
CA ALA A 29 12.59 -21.92 -2.53
C ALA A 29 12.40 -20.42 -2.16
N PRO A 30 11.57 -20.09 -1.16
CA PRO A 30 11.45 -18.72 -0.68
C PRO A 30 12.73 -18.29 0.07
N PRO A 31 13.09 -16.99 0.07
CA PRO A 31 14.15 -16.48 0.91
C PRO A 31 13.87 -16.74 2.40
N ASP A 32 14.91 -17.07 3.17
CA ASP A 32 14.79 -17.26 4.61
C ASP A 32 14.68 -15.90 5.32
N LEU A 33 13.60 -15.71 6.06
CA LEU A 33 13.32 -14.53 6.88
C LEU A 33 13.20 -14.89 8.37
N SER A 34 13.69 -16.06 8.76
CA SER A 34 13.61 -16.56 10.14
C SER A 34 14.48 -15.78 11.12
N SER A 35 15.48 -15.05 10.62
CA SER A 35 16.37 -14.20 11.40
C SER A 35 15.99 -12.72 11.24
N PHE A 36 16.19 -11.94 12.30
CA PHE A 36 15.96 -10.48 12.25
C PHE A 36 16.87 -9.80 11.22
N ALA A 37 18.12 -10.24 11.11
CA ALA A 37 19.09 -9.65 10.18
C ALA A 37 18.70 -9.90 8.71
N ASP A 38 18.20 -11.10 8.38
CA ASP A 38 17.75 -11.41 7.03
C ASP A 38 16.43 -10.69 6.70
N PHE A 39 15.51 -10.59 7.67
CA PHE A 39 14.32 -9.77 7.55
C PHE A 39 14.66 -8.29 7.29
N GLU A 40 15.56 -7.71 8.08
CA GLU A 40 15.99 -6.32 7.93
C GLU A 40 16.64 -6.07 6.57
N ARG A 41 17.49 -7.00 6.12
CA ARG A 41 18.18 -6.91 4.83
C ARG A 41 17.23 -7.04 3.63
N LEU A 42 16.30 -8.01 3.68
CA LEU A 42 15.56 -8.47 2.51
C LEU A 42 14.13 -7.92 2.43
N ALA A 43 13.48 -7.62 3.56
CA ALA A 43 12.04 -7.31 3.62
C ALA A 43 11.70 -6.02 4.35
N ALA A 44 12.55 -5.54 5.28
CA ALA A 44 12.21 -4.36 6.06
C ALA A 44 12.08 -3.09 5.18
N PRO A 45 11.14 -2.17 5.50
CA PRO A 45 11.02 -0.90 4.80
C PRO A 45 12.32 -0.09 4.89
N LYS A 46 13.01 0.10 3.75
CA LYS A 46 14.37 0.66 3.75
C LYS A 46 14.49 2.15 4.02
N ASP A 47 13.42 2.95 3.92
CA ASP A 47 13.53 4.41 4.12
C ASP A 47 12.18 5.11 4.34
N SER A 48 11.54 4.95 5.50
CA SER A 48 10.41 5.82 5.90
C SER A 48 10.86 7.05 6.71
N SER A 49 11.98 6.95 7.44
CA SER A 49 12.37 7.95 8.45
C SER A 49 12.72 9.34 7.90
N ARG A 50 13.03 9.45 6.60
CA ARG A 50 13.36 10.73 5.95
C ARG A 50 12.15 11.37 5.27
N ALA A 51 11.20 10.57 4.80
CA ALA A 51 10.10 11.07 3.98
C ALA A 51 9.23 12.08 4.75
N GLY A 52 8.88 11.77 6.00
CA GLY A 52 8.08 12.66 6.85
C GLY A 52 8.77 14.00 7.12
N ALA A 53 10.06 13.96 7.46
CA ALA A 53 10.87 15.16 7.69
C ALA A 53 11.02 16.01 6.43
N VAL A 54 11.23 15.39 5.26
CA VAL A 54 11.31 16.08 3.98
C VAL A 54 9.98 16.74 3.62
N VAL A 55 8.86 16.05 3.78
CA VAL A 55 7.52 16.62 3.52
C VAL A 55 7.28 17.84 4.41
N LEU A 56 7.56 17.74 5.72
CA LEU A 56 7.44 18.88 6.65
C LEU A 56 8.34 20.04 6.23
N ALA A 57 9.59 19.76 5.85
CA ALA A 57 10.53 20.80 5.42
C ALA A 57 10.04 21.52 4.14
N VAL A 58 9.65 20.76 3.12
CA VAL A 58 9.14 21.30 1.85
C VAL A 58 7.86 22.10 2.07
N SER A 59 6.89 21.55 2.81
CA SER A 59 5.67 22.29 3.18
C SER A 59 6.01 23.58 3.93
N GLY A 60 6.95 23.52 4.87
CA GLY A 60 7.42 24.70 5.60
C GLY A 60 7.95 25.81 4.70
N VAL A 61 8.80 25.46 3.73
CA VAL A 61 9.33 26.40 2.73
C VAL A 61 8.21 27.00 1.88
N LEU A 62 7.27 26.18 1.40
CA LEU A 62 6.13 26.65 0.59
C LEU A 62 5.23 27.63 1.35
N PHE A 63 4.91 27.32 2.61
CA PHE A 63 4.12 28.20 3.46
C PHE A 63 4.82 29.53 3.76
N LEU A 64 6.14 29.50 3.99
CA LEU A 64 6.92 30.72 4.16
C LEU A 64 6.93 31.57 2.87
N ALA A 65 7.20 30.95 1.72
CA ALA A 65 7.21 31.64 0.44
C ALA A 65 5.85 32.27 0.13
N TYR A 66 4.76 31.53 0.36
CA TYR A 66 3.39 32.03 0.19
C TYR A 66 3.10 33.22 1.10
N GLY A 67 3.45 33.14 2.39
CA GLY A 67 3.29 34.26 3.33
C GLY A 67 4.09 35.50 2.94
N LEU A 68 5.33 35.33 2.46
CA LEU A 68 6.17 36.43 1.97
C LEU A 68 5.60 37.08 0.71
N ILE A 69 5.08 36.29 -0.24
CA ILE A 69 4.42 36.80 -1.45
C ILE A 69 3.17 37.59 -1.09
N LEU A 70 2.31 37.06 -0.20
CA LEU A 70 1.13 37.77 0.29
C LEU A 70 1.49 39.10 0.95
N MET A 71 2.57 39.10 1.75
CA MET A 71 3.10 40.32 2.37
C MET A 71 3.53 41.35 1.31
N ALA A 72 4.17 40.91 0.23
CA ALA A 72 4.69 41.79 -0.83
C ALA A 72 3.61 42.36 -1.77
N VAL A 73 2.53 41.61 -2.01
CA VAL A 73 1.46 41.99 -2.96
C VAL A 73 0.32 42.74 -2.27
N MET A 74 0.37 42.91 -0.95
CA MET A 74 -0.73 43.54 -0.22
C MET A 74 -0.90 45.03 -0.54
N PRO A 75 -2.12 45.46 -0.90
CA PRO A 75 -2.41 46.87 -1.11
C PRO A 75 -2.27 47.67 0.20
N GLY A 76 -1.94 48.96 0.05
CA GLY A 76 -1.84 49.90 1.17
C GLY A 76 -3.15 50.04 1.96
N PRO A 77 -3.10 50.64 3.16
CA PRO A 77 -4.30 50.85 3.97
C PRO A 77 -5.35 51.64 3.18
N VAL A 78 -6.59 51.16 3.18
CA VAL A 78 -7.74 51.92 2.68
C VAL A 78 -8.15 52.90 3.78
N GLU A 79 -7.90 54.19 3.56
CA GLU A 79 -8.28 55.25 4.50
C GLU A 79 -9.81 55.46 4.48
N GLY A 80 -10.41 55.69 5.65
CA GLY A 80 -11.84 56.06 5.77
C GLY A 80 -12.84 54.92 6.00
N VAL A 81 -12.39 53.70 6.32
CA VAL A 81 -13.29 52.58 6.67
C VAL A 81 -13.36 52.39 8.19
N GLU A 82 -14.57 52.46 8.76
CA GLU A 82 -14.83 52.32 10.21
C GLU A 82 -15.71 51.11 10.55
N GLY A 83 -15.79 50.75 11.83
CA GLY A 83 -16.69 49.72 12.35
C GLY A 83 -16.32 48.29 11.93
N PHE A 84 -17.32 47.45 11.67
CA PHE A 84 -17.15 46.03 11.33
C PHE A 84 -16.21 45.80 10.12
N PHE A 85 -16.30 46.66 9.11
CA PHE A 85 -15.45 46.56 7.91
C PHE A 85 -13.97 46.86 8.19
N ALA A 86 -13.67 47.73 9.15
CA ALA A 86 -12.30 47.97 9.60
C ALA A 86 -11.69 46.73 10.27
N ALA A 87 -12.48 46.01 11.08
CA ALA A 87 -12.07 44.76 11.71
C ALA A 87 -11.83 43.64 10.66
N VAL A 88 -12.70 43.54 9.65
CA VAL A 88 -12.50 42.60 8.53
C VAL A 88 -11.24 42.92 7.74
N ILE A 89 -11.02 44.20 7.39
CA ILE A 89 -9.80 44.64 6.71
C ILE A 89 -8.57 44.37 7.56
N PHE A 90 -8.64 44.54 8.89
CA PHE A 90 -7.55 44.22 9.80
C PHE A 90 -7.21 42.72 9.78
N VAL A 91 -8.20 41.83 9.87
CA VAL A 91 -7.96 40.38 9.81
C VAL A 91 -7.40 39.97 8.44
N VAL A 92 -7.97 40.51 7.35
CA VAL A 92 -7.46 40.33 5.99
C VAL A 92 -6.07 40.94 5.83
N ARG A 93 -5.71 41.99 6.56
CA ARG A 93 -4.36 42.57 6.52
C ARG A 93 -3.34 41.64 7.17
N TRP A 94 -3.70 40.94 8.23
CA TRP A 94 -2.76 40.11 9.00
C TRP A 94 -2.79 38.63 8.60
N HIS A 95 -3.60 38.24 7.62
CA HIS A 95 -3.73 36.84 7.20
C HIS A 95 -2.41 36.20 6.71
N TRP A 96 -1.42 37.00 6.26
CA TRP A 96 -0.08 36.52 5.87
C TRP A 96 0.76 36.02 7.05
N ILE A 97 0.47 36.43 8.28
CA ILE A 97 1.15 35.90 9.48
C ILE A 97 0.87 34.42 9.64
N ALA A 98 -0.37 33.97 9.38
CA ALA A 98 -0.78 32.59 9.56
C ALA A 98 0.07 31.60 8.74
N PRO A 99 0.25 31.75 7.41
CA PRO A 99 1.13 30.87 6.64
C PRO A 99 2.59 31.01 7.04
N LEU A 100 3.09 32.20 7.44
CA LEU A 100 4.46 32.31 7.94
C LEU A 100 4.70 31.54 9.23
N ALA A 101 3.79 31.67 10.21
CA ALA A 101 3.84 30.95 11.46
C ALA A 101 3.75 29.44 11.25
N ALA A 102 2.85 28.99 10.36
CA ALA A 102 2.75 27.59 9.95
C ALA A 102 4.04 27.09 9.30
N GLY A 103 4.64 27.88 8.39
CA GLY A 103 5.88 27.55 7.71
C GLY A 103 7.06 27.38 8.67
N ALA A 104 7.23 28.34 9.60
CA ALA A 104 8.24 28.29 10.64
C ALA A 104 8.04 27.08 11.58
N TRP A 105 6.79 26.81 11.97
CA TRP A 105 6.45 25.64 12.78
C TRP A 105 6.80 24.32 12.09
N PHE A 106 6.48 24.17 10.80
CA PHE A 106 6.82 22.97 10.04
C PHE A 106 8.33 22.77 9.93
N LEU A 107 9.09 23.83 9.66
CA LEU A 107 10.56 23.78 9.59
C LEU A 107 11.19 23.42 10.94
N ALA A 108 10.66 23.95 12.05
CA ALA A 108 11.11 23.59 13.39
C ALA A 108 10.75 22.14 13.76
N SER A 109 9.60 21.65 13.26
CA SER A 109 9.11 20.29 13.52
C SER A 109 9.84 19.23 12.71
N ALA A 110 10.30 19.55 11.50
CA ALA A 110 11.01 18.62 10.62
C ALA A 110 12.23 17.91 11.27
N PRO A 111 13.20 18.61 11.91
CA PRO A 111 14.32 17.94 12.58
C PRO A 111 13.90 17.15 13.82
N ILE A 112 12.82 17.55 14.49
CA ILE A 112 12.27 16.83 15.65
C ILE A 112 11.65 15.50 15.18
N ALA A 113 10.83 15.55 14.12
CA ALA A 113 10.25 14.38 13.48
C ALA A 113 11.34 13.43 12.98
N TYR A 114 12.33 13.93 12.24
CA TYR A 114 13.47 13.14 11.77
C TYR A 114 14.20 12.41 12.90
N ARG A 115 14.46 13.11 14.02
CA ARG A 115 15.14 12.51 15.18
C ARG A 115 14.29 11.47 15.88
N ARG A 116 12.98 11.69 15.99
CA ARG A 116 12.03 10.71 16.56
C ARG A 116 11.97 9.47 15.68
N ASP A 117 11.70 9.65 14.39
CA ASP A 117 11.64 8.56 13.43
C ASP A 117 12.95 7.76 13.45
N LYS A 118 14.11 8.41 13.40
CA LYS A 118 15.41 7.73 13.47
C LYS A 118 15.62 6.96 14.78
N ARG A 119 15.09 7.46 15.90
CA ARG A 119 15.23 6.83 17.22
C ARG A 119 14.31 5.63 17.37
N ASP A 120 13.09 5.74 16.86
CA ASP A 120 12.04 4.75 17.07
C ASP A 120 12.05 3.66 15.97
N HIS A 121 12.64 3.96 14.79
CA HIS A 121 12.74 3.04 13.64
C HIS A 121 13.31 1.65 13.96
N PRO A 122 14.38 1.49 14.78
CA PRO A 122 14.86 0.15 15.15
C PRO A 122 13.82 -0.65 15.95
N GLY A 123 13.02 0.02 16.78
CA GLY A 123 11.92 -0.59 17.53
C GLY A 123 10.75 -0.97 16.61
N GLU A 124 10.32 -0.06 15.74
CA GLU A 124 9.25 -0.31 14.77
C GLU A 124 9.56 -1.49 13.84
N THR A 125 10.80 -1.57 13.34
CA THR A 125 11.26 -2.67 12.49
C THR A 125 11.28 -4.00 13.27
N ARG A 126 11.63 -3.97 14.56
CA ARG A 126 11.60 -5.15 15.42
C ARG A 126 10.18 -5.61 15.72
N ASP A 127 9.27 -4.70 16.04
CA ASP A 127 7.86 -5.01 16.25
C ASP A 127 7.25 -5.60 14.97
N LEU A 128 7.59 -5.04 13.81
CA LEU A 128 7.15 -5.55 12.50
C LEU A 128 7.72 -6.94 12.20
N TYR A 129 8.98 -7.20 12.56
CA TYR A 129 9.59 -8.52 12.47
C TYR A 129 8.88 -9.54 13.37
N GLU A 130 8.57 -9.16 14.61
CA GLU A 130 7.84 -10.04 15.54
C GLU A 130 6.44 -10.36 14.99
N ALA A 131 5.73 -9.36 14.48
CA ALA A 131 4.44 -9.55 13.80
C ALA A 131 4.56 -10.42 12.54
N ALA A 132 5.61 -10.23 11.74
CA ALA A 132 5.89 -11.05 10.56
C ALA A 132 6.19 -12.51 10.93
N ARG A 133 6.94 -12.74 12.01
CA ARG A 133 7.26 -14.09 12.48
C ARG A 133 6.03 -14.81 13.00
N GLU A 134 5.16 -14.11 13.73
CA GLU A 134 3.97 -14.71 14.33
C GLU A 134 2.85 -14.93 13.31
N ARG A 135 2.60 -13.94 12.44
CA ARG A 135 1.38 -13.86 11.61
C ARG A 135 1.67 -13.65 10.12
N GLY A 136 2.94 -13.51 9.74
CA GLY A 136 3.32 -13.22 8.36
C GLY A 136 3.13 -14.41 7.42
N VAL A 137 2.78 -14.07 6.18
CA VAL A 137 2.59 -15.02 5.09
C VAL A 137 3.51 -14.61 3.95
N VAL A 138 4.50 -15.46 3.63
CA VAL A 138 5.34 -15.27 2.45
C VAL A 138 4.58 -15.81 1.25
N VAL A 139 4.39 -14.97 0.24
CA VAL A 139 3.70 -15.34 -1.00
C VAL A 139 4.62 -15.21 -2.19
N GLU A 140 4.51 -16.16 -3.12
CA GLU A 140 5.03 -16.02 -4.47
C GLU A 140 4.03 -15.20 -5.30
N THR A 141 4.52 -14.22 -6.04
CA THR A 141 3.70 -13.24 -6.76
C THR A 141 3.66 -13.53 -8.25
N PHE A 142 2.46 -13.46 -8.82
CA PHE A 142 2.19 -13.65 -10.24
C PHE A 142 1.43 -12.45 -10.79
N PRO A 143 1.85 -11.87 -11.93
CA PRO A 143 1.10 -10.77 -12.53
C PRO A 143 -0.31 -11.24 -12.91
N ALA A 144 -1.32 -10.44 -12.57
CA ALA A 144 -2.70 -10.72 -12.95
C ALA A 144 -3.11 -9.80 -14.11
N ARG A 145 -4.01 -10.27 -14.98
CA ARG A 145 -4.60 -9.44 -16.05
C ARG A 145 -5.68 -8.50 -15.53
N PHE A 146 -6.19 -8.76 -14.33
CA PHE A 146 -7.16 -7.94 -13.65
C PHE A 146 -6.55 -6.64 -13.11
N ARG A 147 -7.36 -5.58 -13.06
CA ARG A 147 -7.01 -4.31 -12.41
C ARG A 147 -7.93 -4.11 -11.21
N VAL A 148 -7.38 -3.68 -10.09
CA VAL A 148 -8.13 -3.33 -8.86
C VAL A 148 -8.31 -1.82 -8.77
N LEU A 149 -9.34 -1.37 -8.04
CA LEU A 149 -9.50 0.06 -7.76
C LEU A 149 -8.37 0.58 -6.89
N ASP A 150 -7.97 1.81 -7.16
CA ASP A 150 -7.00 2.60 -6.42
C ASP A 150 -7.51 4.03 -6.24
N THR A 151 -6.89 4.80 -5.35
CA THR A 151 -7.33 6.19 -5.06
C THR A 151 -7.32 7.09 -6.30
N GLU A 152 -6.50 6.77 -7.30
CA GLU A 152 -6.35 7.51 -8.55
C GLU A 152 -6.99 6.82 -9.76
N GLY A 153 -7.74 5.73 -9.57
CA GLY A 153 -8.42 5.00 -10.64
C GLY A 153 -8.26 3.49 -10.53
N THR A 154 -7.50 2.87 -11.44
CA THR A 154 -7.23 1.43 -11.40
C THR A 154 -5.74 1.12 -11.45
N ALA A 155 -5.31 0.19 -10.60
CA ALA A 155 -3.94 -0.30 -10.55
C ALA A 155 -3.88 -1.77 -11.03
N PRO A 156 -2.77 -2.21 -11.66
CA PRO A 156 -2.57 -3.62 -11.98
C PRO A 156 -2.68 -4.50 -10.73
N ALA A 157 -3.26 -5.69 -10.86
CA ALA A 157 -3.33 -6.64 -9.77
C ALA A 157 -2.20 -7.70 -9.86
N THR A 158 -2.01 -8.41 -8.75
CA THR A 158 -1.07 -9.51 -8.60
C THR A 158 -1.73 -10.60 -7.78
N ILE A 159 -1.53 -11.85 -8.17
CA ILE A 159 -1.95 -13.01 -7.39
C ILE A 159 -0.76 -13.38 -6.49
N GLY A 160 -1.00 -13.42 -5.18
CA GLY A 160 -0.07 -13.99 -4.21
C GLY A 160 -0.50 -15.41 -3.88
N VAL A 161 0.45 -16.34 -3.86
CA VAL A 161 0.21 -17.72 -3.43
C VAL A 161 1.18 -18.06 -2.31
N ASP A 162 0.65 -18.46 -1.15
CA ASP A 162 1.45 -18.87 0.01
C ASP A 162 2.48 -19.93 -0.40
N VAL A 163 3.74 -19.69 -0.02
CA VAL A 163 4.87 -20.58 -0.32
C VAL A 163 4.81 -21.91 0.44
N ARG A 164 3.96 -21.99 1.47
CA ARG A 164 3.71 -23.23 2.25
C ARG A 164 2.79 -24.21 1.54
N LEU A 165 2.03 -23.75 0.53
CA LEU A 165 1.20 -24.63 -0.29
C LEU A 165 2.05 -25.50 -1.21
N ASP A 166 1.60 -26.72 -1.44
CA ASP A 166 2.20 -27.57 -2.46
C ASP A 166 2.01 -26.99 -3.87
N ALA A 167 2.74 -27.56 -4.84
CA ALA A 167 2.72 -27.06 -6.20
C ALA A 167 1.34 -27.21 -6.88
N ALA A 168 0.58 -28.25 -6.53
CA ALA A 168 -0.70 -28.57 -7.16
C ALA A 168 -1.78 -27.58 -6.70
N ASP A 169 -1.89 -27.31 -5.41
CA ASP A 169 -2.79 -26.32 -4.83
C ASP A 169 -2.43 -24.91 -5.28
N ALA A 170 -1.14 -24.58 -5.30
CA ALA A 170 -0.66 -23.30 -5.81
C ALA A 170 -1.05 -23.09 -7.29
N ALA A 171 -0.94 -24.13 -8.11
CA ALA A 171 -1.35 -24.09 -9.51
C ALA A 171 -2.88 -24.01 -9.67
N ARG A 172 -3.64 -24.72 -8.82
CA ARG A 172 -5.11 -24.65 -8.78
C ARG A 172 -5.59 -23.23 -8.50
N ILE A 173 -5.02 -22.56 -7.49
CA ILE A 173 -5.35 -21.17 -7.14
C ILE A 173 -5.12 -20.24 -8.32
N ARG A 174 -3.95 -20.34 -8.98
CA ARG A 174 -3.64 -19.50 -10.15
C ARG A 174 -4.64 -19.72 -11.28
N ARG A 175 -4.93 -20.98 -11.61
CA ARG A 175 -5.91 -21.33 -12.65
C ARG A 175 -7.31 -20.83 -12.32
N ALA A 176 -7.72 -20.90 -11.05
CA ALA A 176 -9.02 -20.39 -10.62
C ALA A 176 -9.12 -18.87 -10.79
N PHE A 177 -8.06 -18.13 -10.46
CA PHE A 177 -8.00 -16.69 -10.74
C PHE A 177 -8.06 -16.38 -12.23
N ASP A 178 -7.24 -17.05 -13.04
CA ASP A 178 -7.22 -16.83 -14.50
C ASP A 178 -8.58 -17.13 -15.13
N ALA A 179 -9.20 -18.26 -14.79
CA ALA A 179 -10.52 -18.63 -15.30
C ALA A 179 -11.62 -17.67 -14.81
N TRP A 180 -11.50 -17.14 -13.60
CA TRP A 180 -12.43 -16.11 -13.12
C TRP A 180 -12.25 -14.80 -13.87
N PHE A 181 -11.02 -14.39 -14.16
CA PHE A 181 -10.75 -13.20 -14.98
C PHE A 181 -11.27 -13.37 -16.40
N ASP A 182 -11.09 -14.53 -17.04
CA ASP A 182 -11.65 -14.82 -18.37
C ASP A 182 -13.18 -14.68 -18.39
N ARG A 183 -13.87 -15.10 -17.30
CA ARG A 183 -15.32 -14.90 -17.15
C ARG A 183 -15.70 -13.44 -16.95
N LEU A 184 -14.91 -12.67 -16.22
CA LEU A 184 -15.15 -11.24 -16.05
C LEU A 184 -14.97 -10.49 -17.37
N ASP A 185 -13.93 -10.81 -18.14
CA ASP A 185 -13.63 -10.16 -19.41
C ASP A 185 -14.72 -10.41 -20.48
N ALA A 186 -15.45 -11.52 -20.37
CA ALA A 186 -16.61 -11.80 -21.21
C ALA A 186 -17.80 -10.84 -20.98
N GLU A 187 -17.86 -10.14 -19.83
CA GLU A 187 -18.90 -9.16 -19.51
C GLU A 187 -18.27 -7.88 -18.91
N PRO A 188 -18.07 -6.79 -19.68
CA PRO A 188 -17.42 -5.57 -19.18
C PRO A 188 -18.07 -4.99 -17.91
N LYS A 189 -19.40 -5.09 -17.78
CA LYS A 189 -20.11 -4.64 -16.57
C LYS A 189 -19.77 -5.50 -15.34
N ALA A 190 -19.38 -6.77 -15.51
CA ALA A 190 -18.95 -7.63 -14.42
C ALA A 190 -17.58 -7.20 -13.88
N VAL A 191 -16.65 -6.78 -14.76
CA VAL A 191 -15.36 -6.21 -14.37
C VAL A 191 -15.56 -5.02 -13.45
N ASP A 192 -16.37 -4.03 -13.87
CA ASP A 192 -16.64 -2.83 -13.06
C ASP A 192 -17.26 -3.17 -11.70
N ARG A 193 -18.19 -4.12 -11.66
CA ARG A 193 -18.81 -4.58 -10.41
C ARG A 193 -17.79 -5.29 -9.51
N ALA A 194 -16.93 -6.13 -10.08
CA ALA A 194 -15.89 -6.84 -9.34
C ALA A 194 -14.87 -5.86 -8.75
N GLN A 195 -14.45 -4.86 -9.53
CA GLN A 195 -13.57 -3.78 -9.10
C GLN A 195 -14.18 -2.96 -7.95
N ARG A 196 -15.42 -2.50 -8.09
CA ARG A 196 -16.13 -1.76 -7.04
C ARG A 196 -16.31 -2.57 -5.76
N ARG A 197 -16.59 -3.88 -5.89
CA ARG A 197 -16.73 -4.78 -4.74
C ARG A 197 -15.38 -5.13 -4.11
N ASN A 198 -14.30 -5.19 -4.90
CA ASN A 198 -12.96 -5.25 -4.34
C ASN A 198 -12.66 -4.00 -3.51
N GLY A 199 -13.10 -2.83 -4.00
CA GLY A 199 -12.85 -1.54 -3.37
C GLY A 199 -11.35 -1.24 -3.32
N GLU A 200 -10.96 -0.37 -2.39
CA GLU A 200 -9.57 0.04 -2.14
C GLU A 200 -8.79 -0.98 -1.29
N ARG A 201 -9.27 -2.24 -1.20
CA ARG A 201 -8.56 -3.26 -0.43
C ARG A 201 -7.23 -3.57 -1.08
N GLU A 202 -6.16 -3.43 -0.30
CA GLU A 202 -4.79 -3.71 -0.75
C GLU A 202 -4.53 -5.19 -0.99
N VAL A 203 -5.12 -6.03 -0.13
CA VAL A 203 -5.03 -7.50 -0.15
C VAL A 203 -6.43 -8.06 0.09
N ARG A 204 -6.82 -9.03 -0.72
CA ARG A 204 -8.04 -9.81 -0.56
C ARG A 204 -7.70 -11.30 -0.57
N PRO A 205 -7.95 -12.02 0.52
CA PRO A 205 -7.82 -13.49 0.53
C PRO A 205 -8.68 -14.11 -0.57
N ALA A 206 -8.18 -15.15 -1.21
CA ALA A 206 -8.92 -15.92 -2.21
C ALA A 206 -10.15 -16.60 -1.58
N GLU A 207 -10.12 -16.88 -0.27
CA GLU A 207 -11.26 -17.40 0.48
C GLU A 207 -12.49 -16.48 0.43
N ASP A 208 -12.29 -15.17 0.38
CA ASP A 208 -13.37 -14.18 0.24
C ASP A 208 -14.07 -14.23 -1.13
N LEU A 209 -13.40 -14.84 -2.12
CA LEU A 209 -13.85 -14.93 -3.51
C LEU A 209 -14.37 -16.34 -3.85
N PHE A 210 -13.55 -17.36 -3.61
CA PHE A 210 -13.74 -18.73 -4.05
C PHE A 210 -14.28 -19.66 -2.95
N GLY A 211 -14.23 -19.24 -1.69
CA GLY A 211 -14.56 -20.07 -0.52
C GLY A 211 -13.33 -20.60 0.20
N THR A 212 -13.53 -21.19 1.38
CA THR A 212 -12.46 -21.60 2.33
C THR A 212 -11.44 -22.59 1.75
N GLU A 213 -11.80 -23.34 0.72
CA GLU A 213 -10.87 -24.26 0.05
C GLU A 213 -9.75 -23.54 -0.72
N ALA A 214 -9.92 -22.25 -1.03
CA ALA A 214 -8.92 -21.43 -1.71
C ALA A 214 -7.95 -20.74 -0.73
N ALA A 215 -7.81 -21.28 0.49
CA ALA A 215 -6.87 -20.78 1.49
C ALA A 215 -5.44 -20.68 0.93
N GLY A 216 -4.71 -19.65 1.36
CA GLY A 216 -3.34 -19.38 0.89
C GLY A 216 -3.23 -18.67 -0.46
N GLY A 217 -4.36 -18.40 -1.14
CA GLY A 217 -4.41 -17.50 -2.30
C GLY A 217 -4.74 -16.06 -1.90
N TYR A 218 -4.21 -15.07 -2.63
CA TYR A 218 -4.44 -13.65 -2.38
C TYR A 218 -4.53 -12.86 -3.68
N LEU A 219 -5.51 -11.98 -3.80
CA LEU A 219 -5.56 -10.94 -4.82
C LEU A 219 -5.04 -9.63 -4.22
N MET A 220 -4.03 -9.04 -4.84
CA MET A 220 -3.33 -7.87 -4.29
C MET A 220 -3.20 -6.77 -5.34
N ARG A 221 -3.17 -5.52 -4.90
CA ARG A 221 -2.70 -4.42 -5.74
C ARG A 221 -1.21 -4.62 -6.04
N ARG A 222 -0.77 -4.44 -7.28
CA ARG A 222 0.66 -4.51 -7.60
C ARG A 222 1.35 -3.25 -7.07
N THR A 223 2.27 -3.40 -6.12
CA THR A 223 3.07 -2.29 -5.57
C THR A 223 4.53 -2.30 -6.00
N HIS A 224 5.06 -3.46 -6.40
CA HIS A 224 6.47 -3.61 -6.77
C HIS A 224 6.59 -4.34 -8.10
N TRP A 225 7.48 -3.85 -8.97
CA TRP A 225 7.81 -4.49 -10.24
C TRP A 225 9.02 -5.40 -10.03
N GLY A 226 9.04 -6.56 -10.69
CA GLY A 226 10.18 -7.50 -10.66
C GLY A 226 10.33 -8.36 -9.40
N GLN A 227 9.60 -8.09 -8.32
CA GLN A 227 9.69 -8.88 -7.09
C GLN A 227 8.85 -10.15 -7.17
N ARG A 228 9.50 -11.31 -7.02
CA ARG A 228 8.88 -12.65 -7.06
C ARG A 228 8.24 -13.06 -5.75
N PHE A 229 8.74 -12.55 -4.63
CA PHE A 229 8.22 -12.87 -3.31
C PHE A 229 7.78 -11.59 -2.60
N THR A 230 6.72 -11.71 -1.79
CA THR A 230 6.22 -10.63 -0.95
C THR A 230 5.83 -11.21 0.39
N LEU A 231 6.21 -10.54 1.46
CA LEU A 231 5.75 -10.85 2.80
C LEU A 231 4.49 -10.03 3.09
N LEU A 232 3.39 -10.74 3.37
CA LEU A 232 2.14 -10.16 3.84
C LEU A 232 2.10 -10.24 5.36
N VAL A 233 1.95 -9.11 6.03
CA VAL A 233 1.76 -9.07 7.49
C VAL A 233 0.35 -8.55 7.75
N PRO A 234 -0.58 -9.39 8.25
CA PRO A 234 -1.90 -8.92 8.66
C PRO A 234 -1.77 -8.05 9.91
N ASP A 235 -2.61 -7.03 10.03
CA ASP A 235 -2.65 -6.04 11.12
C ASP A 235 -1.25 -5.66 11.63
N PRO A 236 -0.40 -5.06 10.77
CA PRO A 236 0.96 -4.67 11.12
C PRO A 236 0.97 -3.64 12.26
N PRO A 237 1.94 -3.71 13.18
CA PRO A 237 2.07 -2.73 14.25
C PRO A 237 2.31 -1.32 13.67
N HIS A 238 1.90 -0.30 14.41
CA HIS A 238 2.09 1.12 14.07
C HIS A 238 1.49 1.54 12.72
N SER A 239 0.50 0.79 12.22
CA SER A 239 -0.17 1.05 10.94
C SER A 239 -1.68 1.00 11.09
N THR A 240 -2.37 1.88 10.37
CA THR A 240 -3.83 1.89 10.25
C THR A 240 -4.34 0.93 9.17
N ARG A 241 -3.43 0.35 8.38
CA ARG A 241 -3.77 -0.61 7.31
C ARG A 241 -3.93 -2.00 7.90
N ARG A 242 -4.88 -2.77 7.37
CA ARG A 242 -5.08 -4.19 7.73
C ARG A 242 -3.97 -5.13 7.23
N TRP A 243 -3.18 -4.68 6.25
CA TRP A 243 -2.12 -5.48 5.65
C TRP A 243 -0.92 -4.59 5.38
N ALA A 244 0.27 -5.06 5.78
CA ALA A 244 1.53 -4.60 5.22
C ALA A 244 1.96 -5.57 4.11
N ARG A 245 2.52 -5.01 3.05
CA ARG A 245 3.08 -5.75 1.92
C ARG A 245 4.53 -5.34 1.78
N LEU A 246 5.42 -6.24 2.13
CA LEU A 246 6.85 -6.00 2.15
C LEU A 246 7.45 -6.78 0.97
N PRO A 247 8.00 -6.10 -0.05
CA PRO A 247 8.71 -6.80 -1.11
C PRO A 247 9.91 -7.52 -0.50
N ILE A 248 10.10 -8.78 -0.88
CA ILE A 248 11.29 -9.53 -0.46
C ILE A 248 12.29 -9.45 -1.59
N GLU A 249 13.38 -8.74 -1.37
CA GLU A 249 14.48 -8.71 -2.32
C GLU A 249 15.05 -10.12 -2.45
N HIS A 250 15.07 -10.65 -3.67
CA HIS A 250 15.95 -11.76 -3.96
C HIS A 250 17.37 -11.20 -3.89
N GLY A 251 18.21 -11.73 -3.00
CA GLY A 251 19.63 -11.46 -3.06
C GLY A 251 20.07 -11.86 -4.45
N SER A 252 20.23 -10.89 -5.34
CA SER A 252 20.79 -11.12 -6.66
C SER A 252 22.13 -11.77 -6.42
N ASP A 253 22.28 -12.99 -6.95
CA ASP A 253 23.57 -13.62 -7.13
C ASP A 253 24.58 -12.56 -7.57
N VAL A 254 25.53 -12.29 -6.69
CA VAL A 254 26.82 -11.74 -7.08
C VAL A 254 27.49 -12.86 -7.87
N SER A 255 27.12 -13.02 -9.13
CA SER A 255 27.70 -13.98 -10.06
C SER A 255 27.84 -13.32 -11.44
N ASP A 256 29.09 -13.01 -11.74
CA ASP A 256 29.73 -13.06 -13.06
C ASP A 256 29.34 -12.00 -14.11
N GLU A 257 29.82 -10.77 -13.90
CA GLU A 257 30.51 -10.08 -15.02
C GLU A 257 31.91 -10.69 -15.16
N SER A 258 32.01 -11.70 -16.04
CA SER A 258 33.27 -12.16 -16.65
C SER A 258 33.35 -11.65 -18.08
#